data_AF-A0A352B9T9-F1
#
_entry.id   AF-A0A352B9T9-F1
#
_cell.length_a   1.000
_cell.length_b   1.000
_cell.length_c   1.000
_cell.angle_alpha   90.00
_cell.angle_beta   90.00
_cell.angle_gamma   90.00
#
_symmetry.space_group_name_H-M   'P 1'
#
loop_
_entity.id
_entity.type
_entity.pdbx_description
1 polymer ?
#
loop_
_entity_poly.entity_id
_entity_poly.type
_entity_poly.pdbx_seq_one_letter_code
_entity_poly.pdbx_strand_id
1 'polypeptide(L)'
;IYNKKTVSIAEQQKDKESLLTYYKRLIRLKTSRTSLLRGKFKAVELPFRTSKASSWMMEDEDESALVIHNLSAEENLQGPLPEGWTDARMIFATDSRSSADGQMDIAPLSTIVLLR
;
A
#
# COMPACT_ATOMS: atom_id res chain seq x y z
N ILE A 1 -17.55 27.17 -12.95
CA ILE A 1 -16.80 26.26 -13.86
C ILE A 1 -15.94 25.36 -12.99
N TYR A 2 -16.31 24.08 -12.82
CA TYR A 2 -15.57 23.10 -12.01
C TYR A 2 -14.33 22.58 -12.77
N ASN A 3 -13.30 22.11 -12.05
CA ASN A 3 -12.11 21.38 -12.57
C ASN A 3 -11.13 22.12 -13.50
N LYS A 4 -10.97 23.44 -13.41
CA LYS A 4 -9.91 24.16 -14.17
C LYS A 4 -8.46 23.80 -13.76
N LYS A 5 -8.26 23.21 -12.58
CA LYS A 5 -6.94 22.82 -12.04
C LYS A 5 -6.65 21.32 -12.17
N THR A 6 -7.60 20.54 -12.69
CA THR A 6 -7.47 19.09 -12.78
C THR A 6 -6.87 18.73 -14.13
N VAL A 7 -5.76 18.01 -14.13
CA VAL A 7 -5.13 17.48 -15.35
C VAL A 7 -6.15 16.59 -16.07
N SER A 8 -6.36 16.83 -17.36
CA SER A 8 -7.37 16.13 -18.13
C SER A 8 -7.03 14.64 -18.28
N ILE A 9 -8.05 13.81 -18.55
CA ILE A 9 -7.83 12.37 -18.83
C ILE A 9 -6.90 12.18 -20.02
N ALA A 10 -7.03 13.01 -21.06
CA ALA A 10 -6.20 12.93 -22.26
C ALA A 10 -4.71 13.20 -21.96
N GLU A 11 -4.42 14.09 -21.01
CA GLU A 11 -3.05 14.32 -20.52
C GLU A 11 -2.57 13.19 -19.63
N GLN A 12 -3.39 12.73 -18.68
CA GLN A 12 -3.03 11.62 -17.79
C GLN A 12 -2.77 10.30 -18.55
N GLN A 13 -3.47 10.05 -19.66
CA GLN A 13 -3.23 8.87 -20.51
C GLN A 13 -1.82 8.83 -21.13
N LYS A 14 -1.18 9.99 -21.29
CA LYS A 14 0.19 10.11 -21.82
C LYS A 14 1.25 9.99 -20.73
N ASP A 15 0.87 10.16 -19.47
CA ASP A 15 1.76 10.14 -18.31
C ASP A 15 1.69 8.79 -17.58
N LYS A 16 2.83 8.09 -17.52
CA LYS A 16 2.97 6.78 -16.86
C LYS A 16 2.92 6.87 -15.34
N GLU A 17 3.22 8.04 -14.78
CA GLU A 17 3.15 8.29 -13.34
C GLU A 17 1.84 9.00 -12.95
N SER A 18 0.89 9.09 -13.88
CA SER A 18 -0.40 9.73 -13.62
C SER A 18 -1.24 8.98 -12.59
N LEU A 19 -2.15 9.72 -11.96
CA LEU A 19 -3.15 9.18 -11.06
C LEU A 19 -3.99 8.07 -11.74
N LEU A 20 -4.31 8.23 -13.03
CA LEU A 20 -4.97 7.19 -13.83
C LEU A 20 -4.16 5.87 -13.87
N THR A 21 -2.86 5.95 -14.15
CA THR A 21 -1.99 4.77 -14.19
C THR A 21 -1.86 4.14 -12.81
N TYR A 22 -1.76 4.96 -11.78
CA TYR A 22 -1.79 4.52 -10.38
C TYR A 22 -3.05 3.71 -10.04
N TYR A 23 -4.24 4.23 -10.33
CA TYR A 23 -5.49 3.50 -10.07
C TYR A 23 -5.60 2.21 -10.88
N LYS A 24 -5.11 2.18 -12.12
CA LYS A 24 -5.03 0.93 -12.91
C LYS A 24 -4.15 -0.12 -12.22
N ARG A 25 -3.01 0.29 -11.65
CA ARG A 25 -2.12 -0.60 -10.88
C ARG A 25 -2.82 -1.13 -9.62
N LEU A 26 -3.53 -0.27 -8.88
CA LEU A 26 -4.32 -0.68 -7.70
C LEU A 26 -5.43 -1.68 -8.05
N ILE A 27 -6.19 -1.42 -9.12
CA ILE A 27 -7.23 -2.34 -9.57
C ILE A 27 -6.63 -3.70 -9.90
N ARG A 28 -5.53 -3.73 -10.68
CA ARG A 28 -4.82 -4.96 -11.01
C ARG A 28 -4.35 -5.71 -9.76
N LEU A 29 -3.75 -4.99 -8.81
CA LEU A 29 -3.34 -5.57 -7.52
C LEU A 29 -4.53 -6.25 -6.83
N LYS A 30 -5.63 -5.50 -6.62
CA LYS A 30 -6.85 -5.99 -5.96
C LYS A 30 -7.43 -7.23 -6.65
N THR A 31 -7.45 -7.25 -7.99
CA THR A 31 -8.04 -8.37 -8.75
C THR A 31 -7.09 -9.56 -8.93
N SER A 32 -5.78 -9.37 -8.70
CA SER A 32 -4.77 -10.42 -8.88
C SER A 32 -4.54 -11.30 -7.65
N ARG A 33 -5.12 -10.93 -6.50
CA ARG A 33 -4.89 -11.55 -5.19
C ARG A 33 -6.24 -11.90 -4.57
N THR A 34 -6.44 -13.17 -4.21
CA THR A 34 -7.70 -13.63 -3.61
C THR A 34 -7.92 -12.98 -2.25
N SER A 35 -6.87 -12.83 -1.45
CA SER A 35 -6.85 -12.07 -0.19
C SER A 35 -7.40 -10.65 -0.36
N LEU A 36 -6.90 -9.88 -1.33
CA LEU A 36 -7.37 -8.50 -1.56
C LEU A 36 -8.72 -8.41 -2.27
N LEU A 37 -9.11 -9.45 -3.02
CA LEU A 37 -10.36 -9.46 -3.78
C LEU A 37 -11.56 -9.80 -2.89
N ARG A 38 -11.44 -10.87 -2.09
CA ARG A 38 -12.53 -11.49 -1.33
C ARG A 38 -12.17 -11.82 0.13
N GLY A 39 -10.94 -11.57 0.56
CA GLY A 39 -10.50 -11.86 1.92
C GLY A 39 -11.24 -11.05 2.97
N LYS A 40 -11.18 -11.54 4.20
CA LYS A 40 -11.80 -10.91 5.38
C LYS A 40 -10.86 -9.87 5.96
N PHE A 41 -11.41 -8.71 6.28
CA PHE A 41 -10.67 -7.63 6.91
C PHE A 41 -10.35 -7.96 8.38
N LYS A 42 -9.12 -7.64 8.80
CA LYS A 42 -8.69 -7.63 10.20
C LYS A 42 -7.79 -6.44 10.47
N ALA A 43 -8.12 -5.63 11.47
CA ALA A 43 -7.22 -4.57 11.91
C ALA A 43 -5.92 -5.17 12.46
N VAL A 44 -4.79 -4.57 12.10
CA VAL A 44 -3.46 -5.00 12.57
C VAL A 44 -2.80 -3.80 13.22
N GLU A 45 -2.36 -3.97 14.47
CA GLU A 45 -1.53 -2.96 15.13
C GLU A 45 -0.07 -3.17 14.73
N LEU A 46 0.63 -2.05 14.49
CA LEU A 46 2.07 -2.10 14.29
C LEU A 46 2.78 -2.34 15.65
N PRO A 47 3.96 -2.97 15.65
CA PRO A 47 4.72 -3.26 16.87
C PRO A 47 5.26 -2.01 17.60
N PHE A 48 4.97 -0.81 17.10
CA PHE A 48 5.28 0.46 17.73
C PHE A 48 4.08 1.39 17.67
N ARG A 49 3.98 2.28 18.67
CA ARG A 49 2.89 3.25 18.74
C ARG A 49 3.11 4.40 17.77
N THR A 50 2.16 4.63 16.88
CA THR A 50 2.15 5.77 15.97
C THR A 50 0.70 6.13 15.61
N SER A 51 0.43 7.42 15.47
CA SER A 51 -0.83 7.92 14.87
C SER A 51 -0.69 8.17 13.36
N LYS A 52 0.52 7.99 12.81
CA LYS A 52 0.86 8.29 11.42
C LYS A 52 0.75 7.07 10.51
N ALA A 53 0.16 5.97 10.98
CA ALA A 53 0.01 4.75 10.21
C ALA A 53 -1.42 4.22 10.25
N SER A 54 -1.83 3.58 9.15
CA SER A 54 -3.02 2.72 9.11
C SER A 54 -2.60 1.36 8.56
N SER A 55 -2.97 0.29 9.26
CA SER A 55 -2.60 -1.07 8.86
C SER A 55 -3.73 -2.05 9.07
N TRP A 56 -3.87 -2.97 8.13
CA TRP A 56 -4.86 -4.04 8.17
C TRP A 56 -4.42 -5.22 7.32
N MET A 57 -4.95 -6.38 7.66
CA MET A 57 -4.83 -7.60 6.88
C MET A 57 -6.13 -7.88 6.14
N MET A 58 -5.99 -8.47 4.96
CA MET A 58 -7.06 -9.14 4.23
C MET A 58 -6.68 -10.63 4.12
N GLU A 59 -7.51 -11.52 4.66
CA GLU A 59 -7.21 -12.95 4.78
C GLU A 59 -8.21 -13.82 4.00
N ASP A 60 -7.70 -14.66 3.11
CA ASP A 60 -8.43 -15.72 2.43
C ASP A 60 -7.81 -17.08 2.79
N GLU A 61 -8.45 -18.19 2.40
CA GLU A 61 -7.98 -19.55 2.74
C GLU A 61 -6.55 -19.84 2.25
N ASP A 62 -6.15 -19.25 1.12
CA ASP A 62 -4.88 -19.56 0.45
C ASP A 62 -3.76 -18.53 0.68
N GLU A 63 -4.11 -17.27 0.97
CA GLU A 63 -3.14 -16.18 1.13
C GLU A 63 -3.66 -15.08 2.05
N SER A 64 -2.72 -14.36 2.67
CA SER A 64 -2.97 -13.17 3.48
C SER A 64 -2.19 -11.99 2.94
N ALA A 65 -2.85 -10.85 2.78
CA ALA A 65 -2.21 -9.59 2.42
C ALA A 65 -2.23 -8.62 3.61
N LEU A 66 -1.07 -8.08 3.98
CA LEU A 66 -0.95 -6.98 4.94
C LEU A 66 -0.74 -5.68 4.18
N VAL A 67 -1.62 -4.72 4.44
CA VAL A 67 -1.52 -3.37 3.91
C VAL A 67 -1.04 -2.45 5.02
N ILE A 68 -0.02 -1.65 4.75
CA ILE A 68 0.49 -0.63 5.66
C ILE A 68 0.55 0.69 4.89
N HIS A 69 -0.17 1.68 5.40
CA HIS A 69 -0.20 3.02 4.84
C HIS A 69 0.47 4.01 5.79
N ASN A 70 1.45 4.75 5.29
CA ASN A 70 2.02 5.90 5.95
C ASN A 70 1.15 7.14 5.67
N LEU A 71 0.53 7.66 6.72
CA LEU A 71 -0.32 8.85 6.69
C LEU A 71 0.48 10.15 6.90
N SER A 72 1.78 10.06 7.22
CA SER A 72 2.66 11.21 7.34
C SER A 72 2.95 11.82 5.97
N ALA A 73 2.90 13.14 5.87
CA ALA A 73 3.30 13.88 4.67
C ALA A 73 4.81 14.18 4.61
N GLU A 74 5.51 14.01 5.73
CA GLU A 74 6.87 14.54 5.89
C GLU A 74 7.88 13.44 6.23
N GLU A 75 7.48 12.44 7.01
CA GLU A 75 8.38 11.45 7.59
C GLU A 75 8.13 10.07 7.00
N ASN A 76 9.22 9.30 6.84
CA ASN A 76 9.10 7.87 6.62
C ASN A 76 8.51 7.19 7.86
N LEU A 77 7.67 6.19 7.64
CA LEU A 77 7.21 5.29 8.68
C LEU A 77 8.21 4.14 8.78
N GLN A 78 8.95 4.10 9.89
CA GLN A 78 10.02 3.14 10.12
C GLN A 78 9.77 2.29 11.36
N GLY A 79 10.18 1.01 11.32
CA GLY A 79 10.17 0.12 12.48
C GLY A 79 10.16 -1.36 12.09
N PRO A 80 10.03 -2.28 13.07
CA PRO A 80 10.03 -3.71 12.78
C PRO A 80 8.72 -4.14 12.09
N LEU A 81 8.78 -5.14 11.21
CA LEU A 81 7.58 -5.74 10.65
C LEU A 81 6.71 -6.38 11.76
N PRO A 82 5.37 -6.42 11.62
CA PRO A 82 4.53 -7.16 12.54
C PRO A 82 4.91 -8.64 12.63
N GLU A 83 4.64 -9.28 13.76
CA GLU A 83 4.96 -10.69 13.98
C GLU A 83 4.33 -11.59 12.89
N GLY A 84 5.11 -12.53 12.37
CA GLY A 84 4.70 -13.43 11.30
C GLY A 84 4.69 -12.81 9.89
N TRP A 85 5.34 -11.65 9.69
CA TRP A 85 5.49 -10.98 8.39
C TRP A 85 6.95 -10.79 7.96
N THR A 86 7.93 -11.30 8.70
CA THR A 86 9.37 -11.13 8.39
C THR A 86 9.78 -11.79 7.07
N ASP A 87 9.15 -12.91 6.71
CA ASP A 87 9.40 -13.64 5.45
C ASP A 87 8.40 -13.26 4.34
N ALA A 88 7.52 -12.29 4.60
CA ALA A 88 6.49 -11.90 3.65
C ALA A 88 7.08 -11.13 2.47
N ARG A 89 6.54 -11.38 1.27
CA ARG A 89 7.00 -10.70 0.07
C ARG A 89 6.28 -9.38 -0.11
N MET A 90 7.01 -8.29 -0.31
CA MET A 90 6.42 -7.04 -0.79
C MET A 90 5.97 -7.19 -2.25
N ILE A 91 4.66 -7.12 -2.48
CA ILE A 91 4.05 -7.27 -3.81
C ILE A 91 3.61 -5.93 -4.42
N PHE A 92 3.58 -4.88 -3.61
CA PHE A 92 3.20 -3.54 -4.05
C PHE A 92 3.84 -2.47 -3.19
N ALA A 93 4.27 -1.39 -3.85
CA ALA A 93 4.64 -0.14 -3.21
C ALA A 93 4.16 1.02 -4.11
N THR A 94 3.62 2.07 -3.49
CA THR A 94 3.24 3.29 -4.22
C THR A 94 4.45 4.14 -4.56
N ASP A 95 5.48 4.12 -3.72
CA ASP A 95 6.75 4.81 -3.90
C ASP A 95 7.90 3.79 -3.85
N SER A 96 8.78 3.83 -4.86
CA SER A 96 9.88 2.88 -5.01
C SER A 96 10.97 2.99 -3.94
N ARG A 97 10.96 4.06 -3.14
CA ARG A 97 11.84 4.22 -1.98
C ARG A 97 11.36 3.42 -0.77
N SER A 98 10.12 2.91 -0.79
CA SER A 98 9.59 2.12 0.30
C SER A 98 10.14 0.69 0.26
N SER A 99 10.44 0.12 1.43
CA SER A 99 10.98 -1.23 1.59
C SER A 99 10.41 -1.95 2.81
N ALA A 100 10.53 -3.28 2.80
CA ALA A 100 10.12 -4.18 3.87
C ALA A 100 11.14 -5.33 4.03
N ASP A 101 12.43 -5.04 3.80
CA ASP A 101 13.50 -6.03 3.91
C ASP A 101 14.06 -6.01 5.35
N GLY A 102 13.68 -6.99 6.16
CA GLY A 102 13.96 -7.07 7.59
C GLY A 102 13.17 -6.08 8.47
N GLN A 103 13.05 -4.83 8.04
CA GLN A 103 12.29 -3.77 8.70
C GLN A 103 11.46 -2.97 7.69
N MET A 104 10.38 -2.34 8.14
CA MET A 104 9.63 -1.41 7.30
C MET A 104 10.34 -0.05 7.24
N ASP A 105 10.42 0.48 6.03
CA ASP A 105 10.75 1.87 5.75
C ASP A 105 9.82 2.35 4.64
N ILE A 106 8.74 3.05 4.99
CA ILE A 106 7.67 3.42 4.07
C ILE A 106 7.69 4.93 3.87
N ALA A 107 7.86 5.38 2.63
CA ALA A 107 7.93 6.80 2.28
C ALA A 107 6.67 7.58 2.70
N PRO A 108 6.71 8.93 2.78
CA PRO A 108 5.55 9.73 3.12
C PRO A 108 4.38 9.48 2.14
N LEU A 109 3.16 9.52 2.66
CA LEU A 109 1.90 9.32 1.92
C LEU A 109 1.88 8.05 1.06
N SER A 110 2.65 7.03 1.45
CA SER A 110 2.84 5.82 0.66
C SER A 110 2.24 4.59 1.30
N THR A 111 1.97 3.58 0.48
CA THR A 111 1.45 2.28 0.90
C THR A 111 2.39 1.19 0.43
N ILE A 112 2.63 0.21 1.28
CA ILE A 112 3.16 -1.09 0.89
C ILE A 112 2.10 -2.17 1.10
N VAL A 113 2.19 -3.23 0.30
CA VAL A 113 1.41 -4.45 0.50
C VAL A 113 2.36 -5.64 0.54
N LEU A 114 2.30 -6.38 1.63
CA LEU A 114 3.02 -7.63 1.83
C LEU A 114 2.05 -8.79 1.62
N LEU A 115 2.56 -9.91 1.12
CA LEU A 115 1.81 -11.13 0.88
C LEU A 115 2.52 -12.32 1.52
N ARG A 116 1.73 -13.20 2.13
CA ARG A 116 2.14 -14.51 2.63
C ARG A 116 1.09 -15.56 2.28
#